data_AF-A0A6L2R713-F1
#
_entry.id   AF-A0A6L2R713-F1
#
_cell.length_a   1.000
_cell.length_b   1.000
_cell.length_c   1.000
_cell.angle_alpha   90.00
_cell.angle_beta   90.00
_cell.angle_gamma   90.00
#
_symmetry.space_group_name_H-M   'P 1'
#
loop_
_entity.id
_entity.type
_entity.pdbx_description
1 polymer ?
#
loop_
_entity_poly.entity_id
_entity_poly.type
_entity_poly.pdbx_seq_one_letter_code
_entity_poly.pdbx_strand_id
1 'polypeptide(L)'
;MRQCDEWSQNVVLRAMVDSVRQQCRQGLVLDFMLATGDLAFSGKKEEYEFVERFFDKLISASGVPKERIFCVPGNHDVDRNRQKLCFHGARSTLTSPTAVDPILAADSDDLTTLSQRQEEYQNFQNLFFSGQERIATPDRLAYTSSLMIEDIVIAIVGLNSAWLADGGNGDHGNLLIGERQIINALDAVDNMNAHIVIGMAHHPLHILRDFDRLAVTKRINDCCHFYHYGHLHQPEAHGSGFDASACLFVAVGASFETRQSHNAYSLVKLDLLAGTRTITTVQYNPGRSEFVFGNEESFPIRLTPASSCTVDELADAIVEFDKTLAPHSYYLAALLLEQKAEVPIPKQCGHIFGAIAALQSTSNAEYRYKVEAFLYFRNVLTILYGQSTLKSLLNQYGKAIKDYGTDLLVRCKSDTALSDRLAQQDMDIRTLSSTRPTISFTADLLFDLVQSQEWDILAAQARRHLESQDTATQIYARRMLAFALAHSTEERDRDKAIREYETLIHDGQAAPEDHSSLATLLLGLGRYNEAQTVVLDAIATIPLDSLKNLYDIGQVIVGQTGDRGFRKNLETAIAERMDHE
;
A
#
# COMPACT_ATOMS: atom_id res chain seq x y z
N MET A 1 -10.46 13.09 48.17
CA MET A 1 -9.22 12.95 47.35
C MET A 1 -9.17 13.92 46.15
N ARG A 2 -10.23 14.67 45.81
CA ARG A 2 -10.42 15.26 44.46
C ARG A 2 -9.86 16.67 44.15
N GLN A 3 -9.49 17.49 45.12
CA GLN A 3 -9.08 18.89 44.82
C GLN A 3 -7.57 19.07 44.54
N CYS A 4 -6.71 18.20 45.09
CA CYS A 4 -5.27 18.30 44.92
C CYS A 4 -4.82 17.84 43.52
N ASP A 5 -5.55 16.88 42.94
CA ASP A 5 -5.26 16.31 41.63
C ASP A 5 -5.69 17.25 40.49
N GLU A 6 -6.83 17.95 40.62
CA GLU A 6 -7.31 18.90 39.61
C GLU A 6 -6.37 20.11 39.47
N TRP A 7 -5.89 20.66 40.59
CA TRP A 7 -4.89 21.74 40.56
C TRP A 7 -3.57 21.26 39.95
N SER A 8 -3.10 20.07 40.35
CA SER A 8 -1.89 19.45 39.82
C SER A 8 -1.98 19.20 38.31
N GLN A 9 -3.12 18.69 37.85
CA GLN A 9 -3.44 18.49 36.44
C GLN A 9 -3.40 19.80 35.67
N ASN A 10 -4.04 20.85 36.21
CA ASN A 10 -4.04 22.16 35.57
C ASN A 10 -2.62 22.72 35.40
N VAL A 11 -1.75 22.56 36.42
CA VAL A 11 -0.36 23.00 36.36
C VAL A 11 0.39 22.29 35.24
N VAL A 12 0.31 20.95 35.18
CA VAL A 12 1.03 20.16 34.16
C VAL A 12 0.50 20.46 32.75
N LEU A 13 -0.82 20.39 32.55
CA LEU A 13 -1.43 20.61 31.24
C LEU A 13 -1.24 22.04 30.74
N ARG A 14 -1.23 23.04 31.64
CA ARG A 14 -0.88 24.41 31.27
C ARG A 14 0.58 24.53 30.83
N ALA A 15 1.50 23.89 31.56
CA ALA A 15 2.91 23.86 31.17
C ALA A 15 3.11 23.19 29.79
N MET A 16 2.31 22.17 29.46
CA MET A 16 2.32 21.54 28.12
C MET A 16 1.89 22.53 27.04
N VAL A 17 0.77 23.23 27.25
CA VAL A 17 0.28 24.27 26.31
C VAL A 17 1.31 25.38 26.13
N ASP A 18 1.95 25.82 27.21
CA ASP A 18 2.98 26.86 27.17
C ASP A 18 4.24 26.38 26.43
N SER A 19 4.63 25.11 26.61
CA SER A 19 5.71 24.46 25.87
C SER A 19 5.43 24.43 24.36
N VAL A 20 4.27 23.91 23.95
CA VAL A 20 3.84 23.87 22.54
C VAL A 20 3.86 25.27 21.92
N ARG A 21 3.30 26.27 22.62
CA ARG A 21 3.30 27.67 22.16
C ARG A 21 4.71 28.20 21.97
N GLN A 22 5.62 27.89 22.89
CA GLN A 22 7.02 28.32 22.79
C GLN A 22 7.70 27.69 21.57
N GLN A 23 7.49 26.39 21.32
CA GLN A 23 8.06 25.73 20.15
C GLN A 23 7.58 26.34 18.84
N CYS A 24 6.27 26.60 18.73
CA CYS A 24 5.72 27.22 17.52
C CYS A 24 6.26 28.63 17.30
N ARG A 25 6.49 29.41 18.38
CA ARG A 25 7.17 30.72 18.29
C ARG A 25 8.64 30.62 17.87
N GLN A 26 9.29 29.49 18.12
CA GLN A 26 10.66 29.22 17.71
C GLN A 26 10.75 28.64 16.28
N GLY A 27 9.62 28.51 15.58
CA GLY A 27 9.56 28.09 14.19
C GLY A 27 9.09 26.65 13.96
N LEU A 28 8.71 25.91 15.02
CA LEU A 28 8.09 24.59 14.85
C LEU A 28 6.70 24.74 14.21
N VAL A 29 6.49 24.09 13.08
CA VAL A 29 5.17 23.95 12.46
C VAL A 29 4.63 22.57 12.80
N LEU A 30 3.39 22.52 13.27
CA LEU A 30 2.68 21.27 13.58
C LEU A 30 1.56 21.11 12.55
N ASP A 31 1.54 19.99 11.84
CA ASP A 31 0.54 19.76 10.78
C ASP A 31 -0.78 19.21 11.34
N PHE A 32 -0.70 18.32 12.32
CA PHE A 32 -1.84 17.65 12.97
C PHE A 32 -1.43 17.13 14.37
N MET A 33 -2.41 16.64 15.14
CA MET A 33 -2.21 16.06 16.47
C MET A 33 -2.90 14.70 16.60
N LEU A 34 -2.28 13.78 17.33
CA LEU A 34 -2.84 12.48 17.69
C LEU A 34 -3.04 12.41 19.21
N ALA A 35 -4.22 11.98 19.65
CA ALA A 35 -4.55 11.75 21.06
C ALA A 35 -4.98 10.28 21.25
N THR A 36 -4.08 9.46 21.78
CA THR A 36 -4.20 7.99 21.80
C THR A 36 -4.98 7.44 23.00
N GLY A 37 -6.09 8.08 23.38
CA GLY A 37 -7.00 7.61 24.44
C GLY A 37 -6.67 8.03 25.87
N ASP A 38 -7.53 7.61 26.79
CA ASP A 38 -7.58 8.07 28.19
C ASP A 38 -7.71 9.60 28.29
N LEU A 39 -8.67 10.14 27.53
CA LEU A 39 -8.98 11.57 27.57
C LEU A 39 -9.72 11.93 28.86
N ALA A 40 -10.63 11.05 29.27
CA ALA A 40 -11.40 11.12 30.49
C ALA A 40 -10.83 10.18 31.57
N PHE A 41 -11.31 10.29 32.81
CA PHE A 41 -10.88 9.43 33.92
C PHE A 41 -11.84 8.25 34.15
N SER A 42 -13.13 8.44 33.90
CA SER A 42 -14.17 7.44 34.13
C SER A 42 -15.29 7.45 33.08
N GLY A 43 -15.01 8.04 31.91
CA GLY A 43 -15.91 8.09 30.77
C GLY A 43 -17.17 8.92 31.03
N LYS A 44 -17.08 9.96 31.87
CA LYS A 44 -18.24 10.80 32.24
C LYS A 44 -18.31 12.06 31.39
N LYS A 45 -19.53 12.48 31.09
CA LYS A 45 -19.82 13.65 30.26
C LYS A 45 -19.06 14.91 30.73
N GLU A 46 -19.08 15.17 32.03
CA GLU A 46 -18.48 16.38 32.62
C GLU A 46 -16.95 16.40 32.43
N GLU A 47 -16.31 15.22 32.35
CA GLU A 47 -14.86 15.10 32.13
C GLU A 47 -14.49 15.59 30.73
N TYR A 48 -15.32 15.30 29.72
CA TYR A 48 -15.08 15.74 28.34
C TYR A 48 -15.18 17.26 28.17
N GLU A 49 -15.95 17.98 28.99
CA GLU A 49 -15.93 19.46 28.97
C GLU A 49 -14.55 20.03 29.33
N PHE A 50 -13.79 19.35 30.19
CA PHE A 50 -12.41 19.73 30.48
C PHE A 50 -11.48 19.41 29.30
N VAL A 51 -11.70 18.27 28.64
CA VAL A 51 -10.96 17.85 27.44
C VAL A 51 -11.15 18.87 26.31
N GLU A 52 -12.39 19.29 26.04
CA GLU A 52 -12.70 20.33 25.04
C GLU A 52 -11.93 21.62 25.30
N ARG A 53 -11.99 22.14 26.54
CA ARG A 53 -11.25 23.35 26.94
C ARG A 53 -9.74 23.19 26.83
N PHE A 54 -9.22 21.98 27.05
CA PHE A 54 -7.80 21.69 26.89
C PHE A 54 -7.39 21.66 25.42
N PHE A 55 -8.17 21.00 24.56
CA PHE A 55 -7.93 21.00 23.11
C PHE A 55 -8.05 22.40 22.51
N ASP A 56 -9.03 23.22 22.90
CA ASP A 56 -9.12 24.61 22.41
C ASP A 56 -7.87 25.43 22.79
N LYS A 57 -7.27 25.19 23.96
CA LYS A 57 -5.99 25.81 24.36
C LYS A 57 -4.81 25.31 23.53
N LEU A 58 -4.76 24.01 23.22
CA LEU A 58 -3.74 23.44 22.35
C LEU A 58 -3.85 23.98 20.93
N ILE A 59 -5.06 24.01 20.36
CA ILE A 59 -5.37 24.63 19.06
C ILE A 59 -4.85 26.08 19.02
N SER A 60 -5.17 26.86 20.07
CA SER A 60 -4.72 28.25 20.17
C SER A 60 -3.21 28.40 20.32
N ALA A 61 -2.51 27.40 20.86
CA ALA A 61 -1.08 27.41 21.07
C ALA A 61 -0.27 26.91 19.86
N SER A 62 -0.78 25.90 19.16
CA SER A 62 -0.12 25.23 18.04
C SER A 62 -0.48 25.82 16.68
N GLY A 63 -1.68 26.39 16.55
CA GLY A 63 -2.28 26.74 15.26
C GLY A 63 -2.84 25.53 14.49
N VAL A 64 -2.77 24.31 15.03
CA VAL A 64 -3.37 23.12 14.42
C VAL A 64 -4.89 23.27 14.46
N PRO A 65 -5.59 23.19 13.31
CA PRO A 65 -7.04 23.32 13.29
C PRO A 65 -7.71 22.09 13.91
N LYS A 66 -8.93 22.28 14.41
CA LYS A 66 -9.67 21.24 15.16
C LYS A 66 -9.87 19.98 14.31
N GLU A 67 -10.05 20.14 13.01
CA GLU A 67 -10.25 19.08 12.03
C GLU A 67 -9.02 18.19 11.83
N ARG A 68 -7.85 18.62 12.32
CA ARG A 68 -6.58 17.88 12.25
C ARG A 68 -6.13 17.36 13.62
N ILE A 69 -7.07 17.16 14.53
CA ILE A 69 -6.83 16.45 15.79
C ILE A 69 -7.56 15.12 15.72
N PHE A 70 -6.83 14.02 15.79
CA PHE A 70 -7.38 12.67 15.68
C PHE A 70 -7.26 11.97 17.04
N CYS A 71 -8.37 11.41 17.53
CA CYS A 71 -8.39 10.74 18.82
C CYS A 71 -9.04 9.35 18.75
N VAL A 72 -8.63 8.46 19.66
CA VAL A 72 -9.23 7.14 19.90
C VAL A 72 -9.52 7.00 21.39
N PRO A 73 -10.46 6.13 21.81
CA PRO A 73 -10.75 5.94 23.24
C PRO A 73 -9.74 5.00 23.91
N GLY A 74 -9.50 5.23 25.20
CA GLY A 74 -8.78 4.35 26.12
C GLY A 74 -9.68 3.71 27.17
N ASN A 75 -9.08 2.96 28.10
CA ASN A 75 -9.82 2.22 29.13
C ASN A 75 -10.42 3.12 30.22
N HIS A 76 -9.97 4.37 30.35
CA HIS A 76 -10.58 5.39 31.21
C HIS A 76 -11.71 6.17 30.53
N ASP A 77 -11.85 6.07 29.20
CA ASP A 77 -12.98 6.62 28.45
C ASP A 77 -14.24 5.73 28.52
N VAL A 78 -14.19 4.64 29.30
CA VAL A 78 -15.27 3.66 29.51
C VAL A 78 -16.01 3.93 30.81
N ASP A 79 -17.33 4.13 30.73
CA ASP A 79 -18.21 4.14 31.90
C ASP A 79 -18.47 2.72 32.40
N ARG A 80 -17.61 2.31 33.35
CA ARG A 80 -17.65 0.98 33.99
C ARG A 80 -18.93 0.72 34.77
N ASN A 81 -19.79 1.72 34.98
CA ASN A 81 -21.08 1.53 35.65
C ASN A 81 -22.21 1.07 34.73
N ARG A 82 -22.00 1.08 33.41
CA ARG A 82 -23.01 0.71 32.42
C ARG A 82 -22.82 -0.71 31.90
N GLN A 83 -23.94 -1.34 31.54
CA GLN A 83 -24.01 -2.63 30.85
C GLN A 83 -23.13 -3.74 31.46
N LYS A 84 -23.01 -3.76 32.80
CA LYS A 84 -22.09 -4.64 33.52
C LYS A 84 -22.30 -6.11 33.18
N LEU A 85 -23.53 -6.62 33.21
CA LEU A 85 -23.79 -8.05 32.95
C LEU A 85 -23.44 -8.45 31.51
N CYS A 86 -23.86 -7.64 30.53
CA CYS A 86 -23.52 -7.84 29.12
C CYS A 86 -22.00 -7.83 28.92
N PHE A 87 -21.31 -6.87 29.52
CA PHE A 87 -19.85 -6.77 29.49
C PHE A 87 -19.15 -8.01 30.06
N HIS A 88 -19.52 -8.45 31.27
CA HIS A 88 -18.89 -9.63 31.88
C HIS A 88 -19.15 -10.88 31.04
N GLY A 89 -20.37 -11.04 30.53
CA GLY A 89 -20.74 -12.13 29.63
C GLY A 89 -19.95 -12.11 28.31
N ALA A 90 -19.76 -10.92 27.72
CA ALA A 90 -18.94 -10.75 26.52
C ALA A 90 -17.48 -11.15 26.81
N ARG A 91 -16.87 -10.65 27.90
CA ARG A 91 -15.49 -11.02 28.26
C ARG A 91 -15.30 -12.51 28.53
N SER A 92 -16.29 -13.21 29.07
CA SER A 92 -16.22 -14.66 29.26
C SER A 92 -16.43 -15.46 27.98
N THR A 93 -17.18 -14.93 27.01
CA THR A 93 -17.61 -15.66 25.81
C THR A 93 -16.65 -15.43 24.63
N LEU A 94 -16.16 -14.21 24.47
CA LEU A 94 -15.32 -13.77 23.35
C LEU A 94 -13.86 -14.22 23.53
N THR A 95 -13.65 -15.53 23.32
CA THR A 95 -12.38 -16.23 23.60
C THR A 95 -11.74 -16.87 22.37
N SER A 96 -12.37 -16.76 21.20
CA SER A 96 -11.88 -17.25 19.91
C SER A 96 -12.31 -16.34 18.76
N PRO A 97 -11.64 -16.38 17.59
CA PRO A 97 -12.07 -15.63 16.40
C PRO A 97 -13.53 -15.91 16.02
N THR A 98 -13.93 -17.18 16.03
CA THR A 98 -15.30 -17.61 15.71
C THR A 98 -16.37 -17.05 16.64
N ALA A 99 -16.02 -16.72 17.88
CA ALA A 99 -16.94 -16.08 18.83
C ALA A 99 -16.98 -14.56 18.63
N VAL A 100 -15.88 -13.95 18.18
CA VAL A 100 -15.73 -12.49 18.00
C VAL A 100 -16.35 -12.01 16.70
N ASP A 101 -16.12 -12.71 15.60
CA ASP A 101 -16.51 -12.26 14.25
C ASP A 101 -18.00 -11.95 14.09
N PRO A 102 -18.95 -12.73 14.67
CA PRO A 102 -20.38 -12.41 14.58
C PRO A 102 -20.74 -11.13 15.33
N ILE A 103 -20.05 -10.82 16.43
CA ILE A 103 -20.30 -9.62 17.23
C ILE A 103 -19.77 -8.38 16.50
N LEU A 104 -18.65 -8.50 15.80
CA LEU A 104 -18.06 -7.40 15.01
C LEU A 104 -18.69 -7.27 13.61
N ALA A 105 -19.72 -8.05 13.29
CA ALA A 105 -20.49 -7.83 12.07
C ALA A 105 -21.23 -6.48 12.14
N ALA A 106 -21.51 -5.91 10.96
CA ALA A 106 -22.27 -4.67 10.85
C ALA A 106 -23.62 -4.80 11.58
N ASP A 107 -24.00 -3.74 12.29
CA ASP A 107 -25.29 -3.61 12.99
C ASP A 107 -25.60 -4.72 14.01
N SER A 108 -24.58 -5.28 14.66
CA SER A 108 -24.78 -6.23 15.77
C SER A 108 -25.46 -5.56 16.98
N ASP A 109 -26.59 -6.13 17.42
CA ASP A 109 -27.34 -5.69 18.62
C ASP A 109 -26.48 -5.81 19.90
N ASP A 110 -25.70 -6.88 20.01
CA ASP A 110 -24.80 -7.12 21.14
C ASP A 110 -23.71 -6.06 21.20
N LEU A 111 -23.11 -5.72 20.06
CA LEU A 111 -22.08 -4.68 19.98
C LEU A 111 -22.66 -3.29 20.26
N THR A 112 -23.88 -3.01 19.78
CA THR A 112 -24.60 -1.77 20.09
C THR A 112 -24.80 -1.63 21.60
N THR A 113 -25.16 -2.72 22.29
CA THR A 113 -25.31 -2.73 23.75
C THR A 113 -23.97 -2.47 24.45
N LEU A 114 -22.90 -3.15 24.05
CA LEU A 114 -21.57 -2.97 24.65
C LEU A 114 -21.02 -1.54 24.44
N SER A 115 -21.24 -0.97 23.26
CA SER A 115 -20.78 0.36 22.87
C SER A 115 -21.36 1.49 23.74
N GLN A 116 -22.51 1.27 24.38
CA GLN A 116 -23.08 2.23 25.32
C GLN A 116 -22.16 2.58 26.50
N ARG A 117 -21.18 1.71 26.83
CA ARG A 117 -20.18 2.03 27.86
C ARG A 117 -19.22 3.16 27.43
N GLN A 118 -19.16 3.50 26.15
CA GLN A 118 -18.35 4.59 25.60
C GLN A 118 -19.21 5.68 24.94
N GLU A 119 -20.52 5.74 25.26
CA GLU A 119 -21.44 6.71 24.65
C GLU A 119 -20.98 8.17 24.84
N GLU A 120 -20.50 8.54 26.03
CA GLU A 120 -20.05 9.91 26.29
C GLU A 120 -18.77 10.26 25.51
N TYR A 121 -17.87 9.30 25.31
CA TYR A 121 -16.72 9.49 24.42
C TYR A 121 -17.17 9.73 22.97
N GLN A 122 -18.10 8.91 22.49
CA GLN A 122 -18.63 9.01 21.12
C GLN A 122 -19.36 10.35 20.91
N ASN A 123 -20.16 10.78 21.88
CA ASN A 123 -20.83 12.08 21.87
C ASN A 123 -19.82 13.23 21.81
N PHE A 124 -18.81 13.20 22.68
CA PHE A 124 -17.72 14.18 22.66
C PHE A 124 -17.04 14.23 21.28
N GLN A 125 -16.62 13.08 20.74
CA GLN A 125 -15.92 13.02 19.46
C GLN A 125 -16.79 13.56 18.31
N ASN A 126 -18.07 13.19 18.26
CA ASN A 126 -18.99 13.61 17.20
C ASN A 126 -19.35 15.10 17.29
N LEU A 127 -19.49 15.65 18.48
CA LEU A 127 -19.85 17.06 18.67
C LEU A 127 -18.64 17.97 18.49
N PHE A 128 -17.55 17.71 19.22
CA PHE A 128 -16.38 18.57 19.22
C PHE A 128 -15.67 18.56 17.86
N PHE A 129 -15.56 17.39 17.22
CA PHE A 129 -14.92 17.23 15.91
C PHE A 129 -15.93 17.05 14.77
N SER A 130 -17.08 17.73 14.82
CA SER A 130 -18.15 17.63 13.81
C SER A 130 -17.74 18.08 12.40
N GLY A 131 -16.73 18.95 12.27
CA GLY A 131 -16.18 19.41 11.00
C GLY A 131 -15.08 18.52 10.40
N GLN A 132 -14.64 17.47 11.10
CA GLN A 132 -13.61 16.56 10.62
C GLN A 132 -14.23 15.44 9.77
N GLU A 133 -13.69 15.23 8.58
CA GLU A 133 -14.07 14.11 7.72
C GLU A 133 -13.58 12.78 8.32
N ARG A 134 -14.50 11.99 8.85
CA ARG A 134 -14.25 10.65 9.37
C ARG A 134 -15.22 9.65 8.76
N ILE A 135 -14.68 8.55 8.24
CA ILE A 135 -15.45 7.41 7.75
C ILE A 135 -15.41 6.35 8.85
N ALA A 136 -16.54 6.13 9.53
CA ALA A 136 -16.64 5.06 10.51
C ALA A 136 -16.68 3.69 9.81
N THR A 137 -16.05 2.69 10.41
CA THR A 137 -16.22 1.29 9.98
C THR A 137 -17.65 0.80 10.27
N PRO A 138 -18.15 -0.24 9.59
CA PRO A 138 -19.50 -0.76 9.81
C PRO A 138 -19.79 -1.17 11.27
N ASP A 139 -18.78 -1.65 11.98
CA ASP A 139 -18.85 -2.00 13.41
C ASP A 139 -18.83 -0.77 14.36
N ARG A 140 -18.53 0.44 13.83
CA ARG A 140 -18.42 1.71 14.57
C ARG A 140 -17.38 1.73 15.70
N LEU A 141 -16.47 0.76 15.72
CA LEU A 141 -15.35 0.73 16.65
C LEU A 141 -14.09 1.37 16.06
N ALA A 142 -14.00 1.48 14.73
CA ALA A 142 -12.89 2.16 14.08
C ALA A 142 -13.38 3.30 13.17
N TYR A 143 -12.46 4.17 12.81
CA TYR A 143 -12.67 5.16 11.74
C TYR A 143 -11.41 5.34 10.92
N THR A 144 -11.61 5.83 9.71
CA THR A 144 -10.55 6.32 8.84
C THR A 144 -10.76 7.79 8.52
N SER A 145 -9.66 8.51 8.30
CA SER A 145 -9.67 9.90 7.84
C SER A 145 -8.46 10.12 6.95
N SER A 146 -8.55 11.07 6.03
CA SER A 146 -7.42 11.45 5.18
C SER A 146 -7.11 12.93 5.32
N LEU A 147 -5.82 13.26 5.17
CA LEU A 147 -5.36 14.63 5.03
C LEU A 147 -4.25 14.70 4.00
N MET A 148 -4.22 15.81 3.28
CA MET A 148 -3.14 16.15 2.36
C MET A 148 -2.26 17.21 3.02
N ILE A 149 -0.98 16.90 3.17
CA ILE A 149 0.04 17.84 3.62
C ILE A 149 1.06 17.93 2.50
N GLU A 150 1.22 19.13 1.94
CA GLU A 150 1.98 19.32 0.69
C GLU A 150 1.42 18.36 -0.39
N ASP A 151 2.25 17.52 -0.99
CA ASP A 151 1.84 16.53 -2.00
C ASP A 151 1.60 15.13 -1.41
N ILE A 152 1.60 15.01 -0.07
CA ILE A 152 1.54 13.73 0.64
C ILE A 152 0.12 13.50 1.19
N VAL A 153 -0.59 12.54 0.61
CA VAL A 153 -1.81 11.95 1.18
C VAL A 153 -1.47 11.03 2.36
N ILE A 154 -1.98 11.37 3.54
CA ILE A 154 -1.86 10.60 4.78
C ILE A 154 -3.24 10.05 5.14
N ALA A 155 -3.33 8.74 5.39
CA ALA A 155 -4.48 8.10 6.01
C ALA A 155 -4.25 7.90 7.50
N ILE A 156 -5.23 8.28 8.31
CA ILE A 156 -5.31 8.03 9.74
C ILE A 156 -6.30 6.90 9.97
N VAL A 157 -5.89 5.87 10.70
CA VAL A 157 -6.72 4.72 11.09
C VAL A 157 -6.83 4.69 12.61
N GLY A 158 -7.98 5.10 13.14
CA GLY A 158 -8.28 5.07 14.57
C GLY A 158 -9.01 3.79 14.94
N LEU A 159 -8.39 2.92 15.75
CA LEU A 159 -8.94 1.66 16.23
C LEU A 159 -9.36 1.77 17.70
N ASN A 160 -10.48 1.15 18.07
CA ASN A 160 -10.91 1.06 19.47
C ASN A 160 -10.46 -0.28 20.07
N SER A 161 -9.43 -0.22 20.91
CA SER A 161 -8.94 -1.35 21.72
C SER A 161 -9.59 -1.42 23.11
N ALA A 162 -10.45 -0.46 23.46
CA ALA A 162 -11.01 -0.28 24.80
C ALA A 162 -12.46 -0.76 24.95
N TRP A 163 -13.13 -1.18 23.87
CA TRP A 163 -14.54 -1.59 23.90
C TRP A 163 -14.85 -2.78 24.85
N LEU A 164 -13.83 -3.60 25.17
CA LEU A 164 -13.88 -4.65 26.20
C LEU A 164 -13.00 -4.38 27.44
N ALA A 165 -12.61 -3.13 27.67
CA ALA A 165 -11.84 -2.76 28.85
C ALA A 165 -12.73 -2.69 30.11
N ASP A 166 -12.14 -3.08 31.24
CA ASP A 166 -12.70 -2.88 32.59
C ASP A 166 -11.90 -1.86 33.41
N GLY A 167 -10.69 -1.53 32.96
CA GLY A 167 -9.72 -0.76 33.72
C GLY A 167 -8.96 -1.61 34.72
N GLY A 168 -7.64 -1.41 34.77
CA GLY A 168 -6.74 -2.06 35.72
C GLY A 168 -6.23 -3.43 35.25
N ASN A 169 -5.63 -4.19 36.17
CA ASN A 169 -4.83 -5.38 35.85
C ASN A 169 -5.61 -6.50 35.15
N GLY A 170 -6.94 -6.51 35.26
CA GLY A 170 -7.78 -7.51 34.60
C GLY A 170 -7.75 -7.42 33.07
N ASP A 171 -7.41 -6.27 32.50
CA ASP A 171 -7.40 -6.06 31.04
C ASP A 171 -6.30 -6.85 30.33
N HIS A 172 -5.17 -7.11 31.00
CA HIS A 172 -4.06 -7.84 30.41
C HIS A 172 -4.45 -9.26 29.95
N GLY A 173 -4.21 -9.54 28.67
CA GLY A 173 -4.53 -10.81 28.02
C GLY A 173 -6.02 -11.03 27.74
N ASN A 174 -6.87 -10.02 27.94
CA ASN A 174 -8.32 -10.13 27.79
C ASN A 174 -8.94 -9.10 26.86
N LEU A 175 -8.20 -8.07 26.46
CA LEU A 175 -8.65 -7.09 25.49
C LEU A 175 -8.66 -7.65 24.07
N LEU A 176 -9.47 -7.03 23.22
CA LEU A 176 -9.59 -7.33 21.80
C LEU A 176 -9.62 -6.01 21.03
N ILE A 177 -8.93 -5.97 19.90
CA ILE A 177 -9.27 -5.07 18.81
C ILE A 177 -10.26 -5.81 17.90
N GLY A 178 -9.97 -7.07 17.57
CA GLY A 178 -10.75 -7.79 16.57
C GLY A 178 -10.28 -7.43 15.17
N GLU A 179 -9.73 -8.43 14.50
CA GLU A 179 -9.14 -8.33 13.16
C GLU A 179 -10.05 -7.60 12.13
N ARG A 180 -11.37 -7.79 12.25
CA ARG A 180 -12.37 -7.16 11.37
C ARG A 180 -12.34 -5.62 11.40
N GLN A 181 -12.03 -4.97 12.52
CA GLN A 181 -11.88 -3.50 12.57
C GLN A 181 -10.80 -3.03 11.59
N ILE A 182 -9.69 -3.78 11.51
CA ILE A 182 -8.53 -3.43 10.68
C ILE A 182 -8.85 -3.70 9.22
N ILE A 183 -9.44 -4.86 8.90
CA ILE A 183 -9.85 -5.18 7.52
C ILE A 183 -10.77 -4.09 6.97
N ASN A 184 -11.85 -3.77 7.70
CA ASN A 184 -12.80 -2.74 7.29
C ASN A 184 -12.15 -1.36 7.12
N ALA A 185 -11.20 -1.00 8.00
CA ALA A 185 -10.48 0.25 7.89
C ALA A 185 -9.54 0.26 6.67
N LEU A 186 -8.84 -0.83 6.39
CA LEU A 186 -7.94 -0.94 5.24
C LEU A 186 -8.70 -0.87 3.91
N ASP A 187 -9.86 -1.55 3.81
CA ASP A 187 -10.73 -1.43 2.64
C ASP A 187 -11.14 0.03 2.37
N ALA A 188 -11.35 0.81 3.44
CA ALA A 188 -11.63 2.24 3.32
C ALA A 188 -10.39 3.06 2.91
N VAL A 189 -9.20 2.71 3.41
CA VAL A 189 -7.92 3.36 3.08
C VAL A 189 -7.50 3.10 1.63
N ASP A 190 -7.76 1.91 1.08
CA ASP A 190 -7.40 1.56 -0.30
C ASP A 190 -8.04 2.52 -1.31
N ASN A 191 -9.24 3.03 -1.03
CA ASN A 191 -9.92 4.03 -1.85
C ASN A 191 -9.33 5.46 -1.73
N MET A 192 -8.43 5.69 -0.78
CA MET A 192 -7.84 7.02 -0.51
C MET A 192 -6.53 7.26 -1.26
N ASN A 193 -5.92 6.24 -1.88
CA ASN A 193 -4.58 6.32 -2.49
C ASN A 193 -3.54 6.93 -1.53
N ALA A 194 -3.54 6.49 -0.27
CA ALA A 194 -2.68 7.05 0.76
C ALA A 194 -1.21 6.64 0.57
N HIS A 195 -0.29 7.60 0.64
CA HIS A 195 1.15 7.32 0.63
C HIS A 195 1.65 6.89 2.01
N ILE A 196 1.04 7.42 3.07
CA ILE A 196 1.38 7.13 4.46
C ILE A 196 0.12 6.68 5.18
N VAL A 197 0.24 5.62 5.96
CA VAL A 197 -0.85 5.08 6.78
C VAL A 197 -0.39 5.10 8.24
N ILE A 198 -1.14 5.81 9.08
CA ILE A 198 -0.88 5.95 10.51
C ILE A 198 -2.01 5.27 11.27
N GLY A 199 -1.71 4.11 11.86
CA GLY A 199 -2.61 3.43 12.77
C GLY A 199 -2.50 3.98 14.19
N MET A 200 -3.60 4.00 14.94
CA MET A 200 -3.57 4.32 16.36
C MET A 200 -4.62 3.54 17.15
N ALA A 201 -4.26 3.10 18.35
CA ALA A 201 -5.17 2.57 19.36
C ALA A 201 -4.62 2.89 20.75
N HIS A 202 -5.44 2.86 21.79
CA HIS A 202 -4.93 3.15 23.13
C HIS A 202 -3.97 2.09 23.68
N HIS A 203 -4.32 0.81 23.57
CA HIS A 203 -3.56 -0.26 24.21
C HIS A 203 -2.43 -0.81 23.32
N PRO A 204 -1.25 -1.11 23.89
CA PRO A 204 -0.24 -1.94 23.24
C PRO A 204 -0.80 -3.30 22.84
N LEU A 205 -0.35 -3.81 21.68
CA LEU A 205 -0.85 -5.07 21.13
C LEU A 205 -0.56 -6.30 22.02
N HIS A 206 0.48 -6.25 22.85
CA HIS A 206 0.82 -7.36 23.74
C HIS A 206 -0.21 -7.60 24.86
N ILE A 207 -1.08 -6.61 25.14
CA ILE A 207 -2.15 -6.69 26.15
C ILE A 207 -3.38 -7.44 25.60
N LEU A 208 -3.48 -7.58 24.27
CA LEU A 208 -4.58 -8.29 23.63
C LEU A 208 -4.54 -9.79 23.92
N ARG A 209 -5.69 -10.46 23.77
CA ARG A 209 -5.77 -11.92 23.74
C ARG A 209 -4.86 -12.49 22.66
N ASP A 210 -4.22 -13.62 22.93
CA ASP A 210 -3.18 -14.19 22.06
C ASP A 210 -3.61 -14.39 20.60
N PHE A 211 -4.82 -14.90 20.36
CA PHE A 211 -5.31 -15.14 18.99
C PHE A 211 -5.49 -13.84 18.21
N ASP A 212 -5.98 -12.78 18.87
CA ASP A 212 -6.25 -11.49 18.27
C ASP A 212 -4.94 -10.72 18.07
N ARG A 213 -4.04 -10.77 19.06
CA ARG A 213 -2.71 -10.17 19.01
C ARG A 213 -1.96 -10.56 17.74
N LEU A 214 -1.89 -11.85 17.43
CA LEU A 214 -1.11 -12.32 16.27
C LEU A 214 -1.67 -11.79 14.96
N ALA A 215 -2.99 -11.89 14.76
CA ALA A 215 -3.66 -11.44 13.55
C ALA A 215 -3.55 -9.90 13.37
N VAL A 216 -3.85 -9.16 14.44
CA VAL A 216 -3.79 -7.70 14.49
C VAL A 216 -2.37 -7.18 14.26
N THR A 217 -1.38 -7.75 14.96
CA THR A 217 0.03 -7.35 14.84
C THR A 217 0.53 -7.55 13.41
N LYS A 218 0.17 -8.67 12.77
CA LYS A 218 0.54 -8.93 11.39
C LYS A 218 -0.02 -7.85 10.46
N ARG A 219 -1.32 -7.58 10.51
CA ARG A 219 -1.95 -6.58 9.63
C ARG A 219 -1.42 -5.17 9.85
N ILE A 220 -1.20 -4.76 11.10
CA ILE A 220 -0.61 -3.44 11.39
C ILE A 220 0.80 -3.34 10.79
N ASN A 221 1.64 -4.37 10.95
CA ASN A 221 2.98 -4.37 10.36
C ASN A 221 2.95 -4.32 8.83
N ASP A 222 2.01 -5.04 8.21
CA ASP A 222 1.92 -5.15 6.76
C ASP A 222 1.35 -3.86 6.10
N CYS A 223 0.55 -3.07 6.82
CA CYS A 223 -0.22 -1.97 6.23
C CYS A 223 0.09 -0.57 6.77
N CYS A 224 0.64 -0.45 7.99
CA CYS A 224 0.88 0.84 8.62
C CYS A 224 2.36 1.24 8.54
N HIS A 225 2.62 2.53 8.34
CA HIS A 225 3.97 3.11 8.43
C HIS A 225 4.31 3.53 9.87
N PHE A 226 3.27 3.91 10.62
CA PHE A 226 3.33 4.22 12.04
C PHE A 226 2.17 3.55 12.77
N TYR A 227 2.42 3.08 13.99
CA TYR A 227 1.38 2.65 14.91
C TYR A 227 1.55 3.32 16.28
N HIS A 228 0.64 4.24 16.61
CA HIS A 228 0.69 5.01 17.85
C HIS A 228 -0.19 4.39 18.93
N TYR A 229 0.35 4.28 20.14
CA TYR A 229 -0.40 3.82 21.31
C TYR A 229 0.04 4.48 22.61
N GLY A 230 -0.76 4.30 23.66
CA GLY A 230 -0.53 4.85 25.00
C GLY A 230 -0.47 3.75 26.06
N HIS A 231 -1.21 3.95 27.16
CA HIS A 231 -1.40 3.03 28.30
C HIS A 231 -0.17 2.73 29.17
N LEU A 232 1.03 2.58 28.60
CA LEU A 232 2.24 2.22 29.36
C LEU A 232 2.83 3.38 30.19
N HIS A 233 2.34 4.61 29.97
CA HIS A 233 2.79 5.86 30.59
C HIS A 233 4.28 6.19 30.37
N GLN A 234 5.03 5.31 29.73
CA GLN A 234 6.44 5.44 29.39
C GLN A 234 6.58 5.56 27.87
N PRO A 235 7.30 6.59 27.38
CA PRO A 235 7.56 6.73 25.96
C PRO A 235 8.57 5.66 25.51
N GLU A 236 8.27 5.01 24.40
CA GLU A 236 9.11 3.99 23.78
C GLU A 236 8.84 3.98 22.27
N ALA A 237 9.86 3.83 21.45
CA ALA A 237 9.71 3.61 20.02
C ALA A 237 10.48 2.36 19.59
N HIS A 238 9.83 1.49 18.84
CA HIS A 238 10.48 0.30 18.29
C HIS A 238 9.95 -0.02 16.89
N GLY A 239 10.86 -0.42 16.00
CA GLY A 239 10.49 -1.00 14.70
C GLY A 239 10.66 -2.51 14.72
N SER A 240 10.01 -3.21 13.79
CA SER A 240 10.31 -4.61 13.47
C SER A 240 11.70 -4.70 12.80
N GLY A 241 12.76 -4.50 13.59
CA GLY A 241 14.15 -4.39 13.13
C GLY A 241 14.51 -3.00 12.57
N PHE A 242 15.69 -2.91 11.97
CA PHE A 242 16.17 -1.72 11.24
C PHE A 242 15.59 -1.60 9.81
N ASP A 243 14.48 -2.29 9.52
CA ASP A 243 13.89 -2.25 8.19
C ASP A 243 13.13 -0.93 7.97
N ALA A 244 13.55 -0.18 6.96
CA ALA A 244 12.98 1.12 6.60
C ALA A 244 11.54 1.01 6.08
N SER A 245 11.13 -0.16 5.58
CA SER A 245 9.74 -0.43 5.14
C SER A 245 8.81 -0.87 6.27
N ALA A 246 9.35 -1.22 7.43
CA ALA A 246 8.53 -1.72 8.53
C ALA A 246 7.76 -0.61 9.25
N CYS A 247 6.60 -0.98 9.80
CA CYS A 247 5.83 -0.16 10.72
C CYS A 247 6.68 0.26 11.93
N LEU A 248 6.64 1.54 12.28
CA LEU A 248 7.24 2.06 13.51
C LEU A 248 6.18 2.14 14.61
N PHE A 249 6.38 1.37 15.68
CA PHE A 249 5.54 1.39 16.86
C PHE A 249 6.00 2.51 17.79
N VAL A 250 5.07 3.38 18.18
CA VAL A 250 5.35 4.57 18.99
C VAL A 250 4.43 4.59 20.21
N ALA A 251 4.98 4.22 21.36
CA ALA A 251 4.36 4.43 22.66
C ALA A 251 4.56 5.89 23.08
N VAL A 252 3.46 6.61 23.29
CA VAL A 252 3.50 7.98 23.81
C VAL A 252 3.36 7.95 25.33
N GLY A 253 4.18 8.73 26.03
CA GLY A 253 4.04 8.90 27.48
C GLY A 253 2.72 9.58 27.86
N ALA A 254 2.29 9.42 29.11
CA ALA A 254 1.04 10.02 29.58
C ALA A 254 1.16 11.55 29.63
N SER A 255 0.21 12.28 29.04
CA SER A 255 0.17 13.75 29.15
C SER A 255 -0.05 14.23 30.59
N PHE A 256 -0.77 13.42 31.38
CA PHE A 256 -0.92 13.61 32.82
C PHE A 256 -1.25 12.28 33.50
N GLU A 257 -0.53 11.98 34.58
CA GLU A 257 -0.88 10.91 35.54
C GLU A 257 -0.92 11.49 36.96
N THR A 258 0.21 12.06 37.38
CA THR A 258 0.31 12.90 38.59
C THR A 258 1.33 14.00 38.33
N ARG A 259 1.42 15.02 39.19
CA ARG A 259 2.46 16.05 39.07
C ARG A 259 3.89 15.51 39.17
N GLN A 260 4.09 14.39 39.87
CA GLN A 260 5.42 13.80 40.09
C GLN A 260 5.75 12.70 39.08
N SER A 261 4.79 12.29 38.27
CA SER A 261 4.98 11.30 37.22
C SER A 261 5.82 11.86 36.07
N HIS A 262 6.31 10.95 35.24
CA HIS A 262 7.05 11.23 34.00
C HIS A 262 6.11 11.69 32.88
N ASN A 263 5.32 12.75 33.11
CA ASN A 263 4.37 13.23 32.11
C ASN A 263 5.11 13.66 30.84
N ALA A 264 4.59 13.33 29.67
CA ALA A 264 5.27 13.59 28.41
C ALA A 264 4.29 13.79 27.24
N TYR A 265 4.82 14.35 26.17
CA TYR A 265 4.25 14.27 24.82
C TYR A 265 5.39 14.02 23.84
N SER A 266 5.07 13.59 22.62
CA SER A 266 6.06 13.33 21.58
C SER A 266 5.85 14.26 20.39
N LEU A 267 6.95 14.74 19.82
CA LEU A 267 6.98 15.36 18.51
C LEU A 267 7.48 14.32 17.51
N VAL A 268 6.78 14.16 16.40
CA VAL A 268 7.12 13.21 15.34
C VAL A 268 7.35 14.00 14.07
N LYS A 269 8.55 13.91 13.50
CA LYS A 269 8.91 14.53 12.23
C LYS A 269 9.13 13.45 11.19
N LEU A 270 8.51 13.61 10.03
CA LEU A 270 8.69 12.76 8.87
C LEU A 270 9.41 13.58 7.79
N ASP A 271 10.57 13.10 7.34
CA ASP A 271 11.31 13.66 6.21
C ASP A 271 11.49 12.56 5.15
N LEU A 272 10.64 12.58 4.14
CA LEU A 272 10.62 11.55 3.08
C LEU A 272 11.78 11.70 2.10
N LEU A 273 12.34 12.91 1.94
CA LEU A 273 13.52 13.12 1.10
C LEU A 273 14.78 12.57 1.77
N ALA A 274 14.94 12.81 3.06
CA ALA A 274 16.01 12.23 3.86
C ALA A 274 15.77 10.75 4.22
N GLY A 275 14.53 10.26 4.04
CA GLY A 275 14.14 8.91 4.40
C GLY A 275 14.20 8.67 5.91
N THR A 276 13.80 9.65 6.71
CA THR A 276 13.90 9.60 8.18
C THR A 276 12.58 9.91 8.88
N ARG A 277 12.33 9.17 9.96
CA ARG A 277 11.28 9.40 10.96
C ARG A 277 11.99 9.76 12.26
N THR A 278 11.73 10.93 12.80
CA THR A 278 12.38 11.41 14.02
C THR A 278 11.34 11.55 15.11
N ILE A 279 11.63 10.99 16.28
CA ILE A 279 10.77 11.08 17.46
C ILE A 279 11.55 11.83 18.53
N THR A 280 10.95 12.92 19.02
CA THR A 280 11.49 13.71 20.12
C THR A 280 10.50 13.68 21.27
N THR A 281 10.87 13.01 22.36
CA THR A 281 10.06 13.01 23.58
C THR A 281 10.28 14.32 24.33
N VAL A 282 9.21 15.00 24.72
CA VAL A 282 9.27 16.17 25.59
C VAL A 282 8.66 15.82 26.94
N GLN A 283 9.45 15.92 28.00
CA GLN A 283 9.12 15.40 29.32
C GLN A 283 8.97 16.51 30.35
N TYR A 284 7.94 16.42 31.17
CA TYR A 284 7.69 17.34 32.27
C TYR A 284 8.74 17.19 33.37
N ASN A 285 9.34 18.30 33.78
CA ASN A 285 10.24 18.37 34.93
C ASN A 285 9.48 18.95 36.14
N PRO A 286 9.14 18.14 37.16
CA PRO A 286 8.37 18.62 38.31
C PRO A 286 9.07 19.73 39.10
N GLY A 287 10.41 19.69 39.17
CA GLY A 287 11.22 20.67 39.90
C GLY A 287 11.22 22.05 39.26
N ARG A 288 11.06 22.11 37.94
CA ARG A 288 10.98 23.38 37.17
C ARG A 288 9.55 23.76 36.77
N SER A 289 8.62 22.82 36.87
CA SER A 289 7.24 22.95 36.40
C SER A 289 7.15 23.37 34.92
N GLU A 290 8.04 22.81 34.10
CA GLU A 290 8.15 23.05 32.66
C GLU A 290 8.38 21.72 31.92
N PHE A 291 8.09 21.71 30.61
CA PHE A 291 8.45 20.59 29.73
C PHE A 291 9.83 20.82 29.14
N VAL A 292 10.66 19.78 29.15
CA VAL A 292 12.05 19.80 28.68
C VAL A 292 12.22 18.73 27.60
N PHE A 293 12.96 19.05 26.55
CA PHE A 293 13.30 18.08 25.51
C PHE A 293 14.12 16.93 26.07
N GLY A 294 13.67 15.72 25.80
CA GLY A 294 14.40 14.48 25.98
C GLY A 294 15.24 14.14 24.76
N ASN A 295 15.60 12.87 24.65
CA ASN A 295 16.40 12.38 23.54
C ASN A 295 15.61 12.41 22.22
N GLU A 296 16.34 12.62 21.14
CA GLU A 296 15.85 12.48 19.78
C GLU A 296 16.29 11.13 19.21
N GLU A 297 15.34 10.37 18.68
CA GLU A 297 15.56 9.07 18.06
C GLU A 297 15.17 9.14 16.59
N SER A 298 16.05 8.64 15.71
CA SER A 298 15.83 8.67 14.26
C SER A 298 15.78 7.26 13.69
N PHE A 299 14.74 6.99 12.90
CA PHE A 299 14.47 5.71 12.26
C PHE A 299 14.38 5.91 10.75
N PRO A 300 14.89 4.99 9.93
CA PRO A 300 14.78 5.11 8.47
C PRO A 300 13.33 4.90 8.02
N ILE A 301 12.87 5.54 6.94
CA ILE A 301 11.62 5.23 6.24
C ILE A 301 11.85 5.11 4.74
N ARG A 302 11.26 4.08 4.16
CA ARG A 302 11.19 3.90 2.71
C ARG A 302 9.78 3.47 2.36
N LEU A 303 9.18 4.21 1.44
CA LEU A 303 7.87 3.90 0.88
C LEU A 303 8.04 2.85 -0.21
N THR A 304 7.06 1.95 -0.28
CA THR A 304 6.95 1.02 -1.40
C THR A 304 6.42 1.80 -2.60
N PRO A 305 7.05 1.70 -3.78
CA PRO A 305 6.57 2.41 -4.96
C PRO A 305 5.15 1.98 -5.32
N ALA A 306 4.24 2.94 -5.41
CA ALA A 306 2.99 2.75 -6.13
C ALA A 306 3.35 2.61 -7.62
N SER A 307 3.26 1.39 -8.15
CA SER A 307 3.64 1.01 -9.52
C SER A 307 3.22 2.07 -10.54
N SER A 308 4.17 2.73 -11.19
CA SER A 308 3.81 3.85 -12.08
C SER A 308 4.81 4.17 -13.20
N CYS A 309 6.13 4.01 -13.04
CA CYS A 309 7.09 4.01 -14.17
C CYS A 309 7.67 2.62 -14.45
N THR A 310 7.96 2.38 -15.72
CA THR A 310 8.73 1.23 -16.17
C THR A 310 10.23 1.40 -15.90
N VAL A 311 10.97 0.29 -15.89
CA VAL A 311 12.43 0.34 -15.77
C VAL A 311 13.06 1.08 -16.94
N ASP A 312 12.55 0.90 -18.17
CA ASP A 312 13.03 1.60 -19.36
C ASP A 312 12.90 3.13 -19.19
N GLU A 313 11.71 3.63 -18.83
CA GLU A 313 11.48 5.06 -18.65
C GLU A 313 12.40 5.68 -17.58
N LEU A 314 12.58 4.99 -16.46
CA LEU A 314 13.45 5.48 -15.38
C LEU A 314 14.93 5.38 -15.76
N ALA A 315 15.36 4.31 -16.43
CA ALA A 315 16.72 4.14 -16.89
C ALA A 315 17.11 5.22 -17.91
N ASP A 316 16.23 5.49 -18.89
CA ASP A 316 16.44 6.54 -19.88
C ASP A 316 16.49 7.93 -19.24
N ALA A 317 15.61 8.20 -18.27
CA ALA A 317 15.62 9.45 -17.54
C ALA A 317 16.90 9.64 -16.71
N ILE A 318 17.43 8.56 -16.09
CA ILE A 318 18.72 8.58 -15.37
C ILE A 318 19.87 8.92 -16.34
N VAL A 319 19.86 8.38 -17.56
CA VAL A 319 20.87 8.69 -18.58
C VAL A 319 20.76 10.12 -19.10
N GLU A 320 19.53 10.62 -19.28
CA GLU A 320 19.30 12.01 -19.67
C GLU A 320 19.81 12.98 -18.59
N PHE A 321 19.60 12.63 -17.32
CA PHE A 321 20.06 13.39 -16.16
C PHE A 321 21.59 13.39 -16.03
N ASP A 322 22.24 12.23 -16.13
CA ASP A 322 23.70 12.12 -16.16
C ASP A 322 24.17 10.98 -17.07
N LYS A 323 24.68 11.37 -18.25
CA LYS A 323 25.16 10.44 -19.28
C LYS A 323 26.26 9.49 -18.81
N THR A 324 26.99 9.86 -17.75
CA THR A 324 28.06 8.99 -17.21
C THR A 324 27.50 7.71 -16.59
N LEU A 325 26.22 7.71 -16.18
CA LEU A 325 25.56 6.59 -15.51
C LEU A 325 24.99 5.54 -16.48
N ALA A 326 25.07 5.78 -17.80
CA ALA A 326 24.58 4.86 -18.84
C ALA A 326 25.03 3.40 -18.71
N PRO A 327 26.24 3.06 -18.21
CA PRO A 327 26.63 1.66 -18.06
C PRO A 327 25.80 0.85 -17.05
N HIS A 328 25.12 1.51 -16.11
CA HIS A 328 24.45 0.87 -14.97
C HIS A 328 23.03 1.44 -14.75
N SER A 329 22.44 2.15 -15.73
CA SER A 329 21.18 2.86 -15.54
C SER A 329 19.99 1.93 -15.34
N TYR A 330 19.95 0.78 -16.03
CA TYR A 330 18.90 -0.23 -15.85
C TYR A 330 19.01 -0.92 -14.50
N TYR A 331 20.23 -1.20 -14.05
CA TYR A 331 20.48 -1.73 -12.71
C TYR A 331 20.02 -0.76 -11.61
N LEU A 332 20.36 0.53 -11.72
CA LEU A 332 19.92 1.55 -10.77
C LEU A 332 18.40 1.73 -10.79
N ALA A 333 17.78 1.77 -11.96
CA ALA A 333 16.32 1.83 -12.10
C ALA A 333 15.63 0.62 -11.48
N ALA A 334 16.13 -0.59 -11.71
CA ALA A 334 15.58 -1.81 -11.12
C ALA A 334 15.73 -1.87 -9.59
N LEU A 335 16.82 -1.32 -9.03
CA LEU A 335 16.93 -1.13 -7.59
C LEU A 335 15.87 -0.15 -7.09
N LEU A 336 15.64 0.99 -7.74
CA LEU A 336 14.62 1.96 -7.31
C LEU A 336 13.19 1.41 -7.45
N LEU A 337 12.93 0.55 -8.42
CA LEU A 337 11.61 -0.07 -8.66
C LEU A 337 11.43 -1.45 -7.99
N GLU A 338 12.33 -1.83 -7.10
CA GLU A 338 12.28 -3.09 -6.33
C GLU A 338 12.30 -4.37 -7.19
N GLN A 339 12.62 -4.27 -8.48
CA GLN A 339 12.86 -5.43 -9.34
C GLN A 339 14.21 -6.10 -9.06
N LYS A 340 15.08 -5.41 -8.31
CA LYS A 340 16.34 -5.94 -7.79
C LYS A 340 16.51 -5.53 -6.32
N ALA A 341 17.03 -6.44 -5.51
CA ALA A 341 17.25 -6.23 -4.06
C ALA A 341 18.72 -6.34 -3.62
N GLU A 342 19.61 -6.74 -4.53
CA GLU A 342 21.02 -6.98 -4.23
C GLU A 342 21.87 -5.78 -4.62
N VAL A 343 22.72 -5.32 -3.70
CA VAL A 343 23.69 -4.25 -3.90
C VAL A 343 25.12 -4.75 -3.70
N PRO A 344 26.14 -4.12 -4.31
CA PRO A 344 27.53 -4.43 -4.02
C PRO A 344 27.85 -4.09 -2.56
N ILE A 345 28.51 -5.01 -1.87
CA ILE A 345 28.96 -4.88 -0.48
C ILE A 345 30.48 -5.00 -0.48
N PRO A 346 31.21 -3.93 -0.11
CA PRO A 346 32.66 -3.96 -0.03
C PRO A 346 33.16 -4.99 0.99
N LYS A 347 34.15 -5.79 0.61
CA LYS A 347 34.89 -6.70 1.50
C LYS A 347 36.38 -6.34 1.51
N GLN A 348 37.17 -7.06 2.31
CA GLN A 348 38.63 -6.85 2.40
C GLN A 348 39.31 -6.99 1.02
N CYS A 349 38.81 -7.91 0.19
CA CYS A 349 39.24 -8.08 -1.20
C CYS A 349 38.00 -8.10 -2.11
N GLY A 350 37.78 -7.00 -2.85
CA GLY A 350 36.69 -6.88 -3.84
C GLY A 350 35.30 -6.68 -3.23
N HIS A 351 34.27 -7.04 -4.01
CA HIS A 351 32.86 -6.83 -3.65
C HIS A 351 32.05 -8.12 -3.78
N ILE A 352 31.05 -8.29 -2.91
CA ILE A 352 30.02 -9.33 -3.04
C ILE A 352 28.66 -8.66 -3.24
N PHE A 353 27.73 -9.32 -3.92
CA PHE A 353 26.35 -8.86 -3.94
C PHE A 353 25.61 -9.47 -2.76
N GLY A 354 24.81 -8.65 -2.07
CA GLY A 354 23.97 -9.11 -0.98
C GLY A 354 22.79 -8.19 -0.77
N ALA A 355 21.85 -8.64 0.06
CA ALA A 355 20.71 -7.84 0.45
C ALA A 355 21.15 -6.56 1.17
N ILE A 356 20.35 -5.50 1.05
CA ILE A 356 20.59 -4.19 1.70
C ILE A 356 20.82 -4.34 3.21
N ALA A 357 20.11 -5.25 3.88
CA ALA A 357 20.30 -5.53 5.31
C ALA A 357 21.74 -5.92 5.68
N ALA A 358 22.48 -6.55 4.77
CA ALA A 358 23.87 -6.94 5.00
C ALA A 358 24.84 -5.73 4.98
N LEU A 359 24.42 -4.55 4.50
CA LEU A 359 25.23 -3.32 4.58
C LEU A 359 25.48 -2.89 6.02
N GLN A 360 24.60 -3.25 6.97
CA GLN A 360 24.77 -2.93 8.38
C GLN A 360 26.02 -3.57 8.99
N SER A 361 26.47 -4.69 8.40
CA SER A 361 27.70 -5.39 8.82
C SER A 361 29.00 -4.77 8.27
N THR A 362 28.90 -3.74 7.43
CA THR A 362 30.06 -3.12 6.77
C THR A 362 30.58 -1.94 7.59
N SER A 363 31.90 -1.81 7.73
CA SER A 363 32.54 -0.71 8.46
C SER A 363 32.61 0.62 7.67
N ASN A 364 32.26 0.61 6.39
CA ASN A 364 32.29 1.78 5.51
C ASN A 364 30.96 2.56 5.61
N ALA A 365 30.90 3.47 6.60
CA ALA A 365 29.72 4.29 6.86
C ALA A 365 29.36 5.24 5.71
N GLU A 366 30.35 5.77 4.98
CA GLU A 366 30.12 6.67 3.85
C GLU A 366 29.42 5.93 2.69
N TYR A 367 29.90 4.74 2.35
CA TYR A 367 29.26 3.91 1.32
C TYR A 367 27.84 3.53 1.70
N ARG A 368 27.63 3.13 2.96
CA ARG A 368 26.28 2.82 3.47
C ARG A 368 25.33 4.01 3.31
N TYR A 369 25.77 5.20 3.71
CA TYR A 369 24.99 6.43 3.56
C TYR A 369 24.62 6.72 2.10
N LYS A 370 25.57 6.57 1.15
CA LYS A 370 25.29 6.77 -0.28
C LYS A 370 24.23 5.80 -0.80
N VAL A 371 24.29 4.53 -0.41
CA VAL A 371 23.30 3.51 -0.82
C VAL A 371 21.93 3.83 -0.20
N GLU A 372 21.87 4.16 1.08
CA GLU A 372 20.62 4.51 1.76
C GLU A 372 19.97 5.76 1.14
N ALA A 373 20.74 6.84 0.96
CA ALA A 373 20.27 8.07 0.32
C ALA A 373 19.79 7.84 -1.12
N PHE A 374 20.48 6.99 -1.89
CA PHE A 374 20.02 6.56 -3.21
C PHE A 374 18.66 5.87 -3.13
N LEU A 375 18.49 4.91 -2.21
CA LEU A 375 17.24 4.17 -2.05
C LEU A 375 16.09 5.04 -1.54
N TYR A 376 16.35 6.13 -0.83
CA TYR A 376 15.30 7.07 -0.42
C TYR A 376 14.71 7.87 -1.56
N PHE A 377 15.35 7.90 -2.74
CA PHE A 377 14.73 8.44 -3.94
C PHE A 377 13.44 7.68 -4.33
N ARG A 378 13.25 6.44 -3.85
CA ARG A 378 11.97 5.72 -3.98
C ARG A 378 10.79 6.51 -3.39
N ASN A 379 11.01 7.24 -2.30
CA ASN A 379 9.97 8.07 -1.68
C ASN A 379 9.53 9.19 -2.65
N VAL A 380 10.49 9.83 -3.32
CA VAL A 380 10.23 10.86 -4.34
C VAL A 380 9.40 10.29 -5.49
N LEU A 381 9.79 9.12 -6.00
CA LEU A 381 9.03 8.44 -7.06
C LEU A 381 7.62 8.11 -6.61
N THR A 382 7.45 7.59 -5.39
CA THR A 382 6.14 7.18 -4.87
C THR A 382 5.16 8.35 -4.75
N ILE A 383 5.64 9.54 -4.38
CA ILE A 383 4.78 10.69 -4.06
C ILE A 383 4.55 11.57 -5.30
N LEU A 384 5.61 11.86 -6.06
CA LEU A 384 5.60 12.92 -7.07
C LEU A 384 5.54 12.41 -8.51
N TYR A 385 5.74 11.11 -8.73
CA TYR A 385 5.58 10.55 -10.07
C TYR A 385 4.13 10.64 -10.54
N GLY A 386 3.93 10.98 -11.81
CA GLY A 386 2.60 11.29 -12.38
C GLY A 386 2.16 12.74 -12.19
N GLN A 387 2.67 13.44 -11.15
CA GLN A 387 2.48 14.88 -10.97
C GLN A 387 3.57 15.70 -11.69
N SER A 388 4.78 15.14 -11.79
CA SER A 388 5.93 15.74 -12.45
C SER A 388 6.63 14.73 -13.37
N THR A 389 7.35 15.24 -14.39
CA THR A 389 8.14 14.37 -15.27
C THR A 389 9.38 13.84 -14.56
N LEU A 390 9.82 12.61 -14.91
CA LEU A 390 11.04 12.01 -14.35
C LEU A 390 12.26 12.92 -14.50
N LYS A 391 12.38 13.62 -15.63
CA LYS A 391 13.42 14.61 -15.87
C LYS A 391 13.42 15.72 -14.81
N SER A 392 12.25 16.27 -14.48
CA SER A 392 12.15 17.32 -13.45
C SER A 392 12.54 16.78 -12.07
N LEU A 393 12.02 15.59 -11.73
CA LEU A 393 12.32 14.94 -10.45
C LEU A 393 13.82 14.65 -10.27
N LEU A 394 14.47 14.11 -11.30
CA LEU A 394 15.91 13.84 -11.28
C LEU A 394 16.74 15.13 -11.20
N ASN A 395 16.36 16.18 -11.91
CA ASN A 395 17.07 17.46 -11.82
C ASN A 395 16.97 18.08 -10.42
N GLN A 396 15.85 17.92 -9.75
CA GLN A 396 15.62 18.50 -8.42
C GLN A 396 16.16 17.64 -7.28
N TYR A 397 15.98 16.32 -7.35
CA TYR A 397 16.23 15.39 -6.25
C TYR A 397 17.25 14.27 -6.58
N GLY A 398 17.73 14.18 -7.82
CA GLY A 398 18.58 13.09 -8.31
C GLY A 398 20.05 13.11 -7.86
N LYS A 399 20.43 14.04 -6.97
CA LYS A 399 21.82 14.14 -6.46
C LYS A 399 22.30 12.81 -5.87
N ALA A 400 21.48 12.14 -5.06
CA ALA A 400 21.86 10.87 -4.43
C ALA A 400 22.08 9.73 -5.47
N ILE A 401 21.31 9.73 -6.56
CA ILE A 401 21.49 8.80 -7.69
C ILE A 401 22.85 9.02 -8.34
N LYS A 402 23.19 10.29 -8.61
CA LYS A 402 24.50 10.65 -9.16
C LYS A 402 25.64 10.26 -8.24
N ASP A 403 25.52 10.54 -6.95
CA ASP A 403 26.56 10.27 -5.96
C ASP A 403 26.84 8.76 -5.85
N TYR A 404 25.80 7.93 -5.74
CA TYR A 404 25.95 6.47 -5.68
C TYR A 404 26.42 5.88 -7.03
N GLY A 405 25.83 6.29 -8.15
CA GLY A 405 26.21 5.82 -9.48
C GLY A 405 27.68 6.14 -9.82
N THR A 406 28.15 7.33 -9.44
CA THR A 406 29.57 7.71 -9.60
C THR A 406 30.48 6.85 -8.72
N ASP A 407 30.07 6.55 -7.47
CA ASP A 407 30.82 5.67 -6.56
C ASP A 407 30.96 4.25 -7.13
N LEU A 408 29.89 3.70 -7.74
CA LEU A 408 29.95 2.41 -8.46
C LEU A 408 30.96 2.45 -9.60
N LEU A 409 30.92 3.48 -10.45
CA LEU A 409 31.87 3.63 -11.57
C LEU A 409 33.33 3.71 -11.09
N VAL A 410 33.59 4.38 -9.96
CA VAL A 410 34.93 4.44 -9.35
C VAL A 410 35.37 3.06 -8.88
N ARG A 411 34.48 2.29 -8.25
CA ARG A 411 34.78 0.94 -7.76
C ARG A 411 35.04 -0.05 -8.90
N CYS A 412 34.27 0.02 -9.99
CA CYS A 412 34.47 -0.81 -11.18
C CYS A 412 35.86 -0.64 -11.79
N LYS A 413 36.49 0.55 -11.67
CA LYS A 413 37.88 0.77 -12.12
C LYS A 413 38.91 -0.02 -11.32
N SER A 414 38.61 -0.33 -10.06
CA SER A 414 39.50 -1.05 -9.14
C SER A 414 39.17 -2.55 -9.01
N ASP A 415 38.00 -2.98 -9.49
CA ASP A 415 37.48 -4.34 -9.36
C ASP A 415 36.78 -4.77 -10.66
N THR A 416 37.51 -5.47 -11.52
CA THR A 416 37.01 -5.93 -12.82
C THR A 416 35.85 -6.92 -12.66
N ALA A 417 35.88 -7.76 -11.62
CA ALA A 417 34.83 -8.74 -11.36
C ALA A 417 33.50 -8.06 -10.96
N LEU A 418 33.57 -6.96 -10.20
CA LEU A 418 32.41 -6.10 -9.94
C LEU A 418 31.88 -5.49 -11.24
N SER A 419 32.78 -4.95 -12.08
CA SER A 419 32.42 -4.34 -13.35
C SER A 419 31.66 -5.31 -14.26
N ASP A 420 32.19 -6.52 -14.45
CA ASP A 420 31.57 -7.56 -15.28
C ASP A 420 30.19 -7.96 -14.72
N ARG A 421 30.09 -8.11 -13.40
CA ARG A 421 28.84 -8.51 -12.75
C ARG A 421 27.76 -7.43 -12.82
N LEU A 422 28.12 -6.14 -12.66
CA LEU A 422 27.17 -5.03 -12.82
C LEU A 422 26.70 -4.92 -14.28
N ALA A 423 27.61 -5.05 -15.24
CA ALA A 423 27.27 -5.03 -16.66
C ALA A 423 26.32 -6.19 -17.03
N GLN A 424 26.56 -7.39 -16.49
CA GLN A 424 25.66 -8.53 -16.69
C GLN A 424 24.28 -8.26 -16.10
N GLN A 425 24.19 -7.76 -14.85
CA GLN A 425 22.89 -7.47 -14.23
C GLN A 425 22.11 -6.40 -15.00
N ASP A 426 22.78 -5.34 -15.44
CA ASP A 426 22.17 -4.29 -16.24
C ASP A 426 21.62 -4.85 -17.58
N MET A 427 22.42 -5.66 -18.26
CA MET A 427 22.02 -6.34 -19.51
C MET A 427 20.85 -7.31 -19.32
N ASP A 428 20.84 -8.09 -18.23
CA ASP A 428 19.74 -9.00 -17.89
C ASP A 428 18.43 -8.23 -17.72
N ILE A 429 18.46 -7.14 -16.95
CA ILE A 429 17.29 -6.28 -16.70
C ILE A 429 16.81 -5.65 -18.01
N ARG A 430 17.74 -5.12 -18.82
CA ARG A 430 17.42 -4.52 -20.11
C ARG A 430 16.75 -5.52 -21.05
N THR A 431 17.26 -6.75 -21.08
CA THR A 431 16.66 -7.84 -21.87
C THR A 431 15.25 -8.14 -21.37
N LEU A 432 15.07 -8.31 -20.06
CA LEU A 432 13.77 -8.57 -19.44
C LEU A 432 12.74 -7.45 -19.68
N SER A 433 13.18 -6.18 -19.63
CA SER A 433 12.33 -5.01 -19.90
C SER A 433 11.91 -4.95 -21.36
N SER A 434 12.86 -5.19 -22.28
CA SER A 434 12.59 -5.21 -23.73
C SER A 434 11.69 -6.36 -24.20
N THR A 435 11.58 -7.43 -23.41
CA THR A 435 10.71 -8.59 -23.71
C THR A 435 9.29 -8.47 -23.17
N ARG A 436 8.93 -7.38 -22.47
CA ARG A 436 7.56 -7.15 -22.00
C ARG A 436 6.81 -6.22 -22.95
N PRO A 437 5.76 -6.68 -23.64
CA PRO A 437 4.67 -5.78 -23.98
C PRO A 437 4.02 -5.36 -22.65
N THR A 438 3.70 -4.07 -22.51
CA THR A 438 2.81 -3.55 -21.46
C THR A 438 1.48 -4.31 -21.50
N ILE A 439 1.35 -5.36 -20.69
CA ILE A 439 0.07 -5.99 -20.43
C ILE A 439 -0.08 -6.14 -18.91
N SER A 440 -1.24 -5.74 -18.40
CA SER A 440 -1.62 -5.71 -16.98
C SER A 440 -1.31 -7.04 -16.26
N PHE A 441 -1.19 -7.04 -14.92
CA PHE A 441 -1.14 -8.25 -14.08
C PHE A 441 -2.23 -9.27 -14.46
N THR A 442 -3.40 -8.79 -14.88
CA THR A 442 -4.50 -9.62 -15.41
C THR A 442 -4.06 -10.43 -16.63
N ALA A 443 -3.28 -9.86 -17.53
CA ALA A 443 -2.83 -10.55 -18.71
C ALA A 443 -1.71 -11.55 -18.45
N ASP A 444 -0.79 -11.26 -17.52
CA ASP A 444 0.19 -12.25 -17.07
C ASP A 444 -0.51 -13.49 -16.51
N LEU A 445 -1.52 -13.29 -15.65
CA LEU A 445 -2.34 -14.38 -15.12
C LEU A 445 -3.05 -15.17 -16.22
N LEU A 446 -3.69 -14.50 -17.17
CA LEU A 446 -4.39 -15.17 -18.27
C LEU A 446 -3.41 -15.91 -19.20
N PHE A 447 -2.23 -15.34 -19.45
CA PHE A 447 -1.18 -15.96 -20.24
C PHE A 447 -0.63 -17.23 -19.57
N ASP A 448 -0.36 -17.19 -18.27
CA ASP A 448 0.10 -18.36 -17.51
C ASP A 448 -0.92 -19.50 -17.52
N LEU A 449 -2.21 -19.17 -17.46
CA LEU A 449 -3.31 -20.14 -17.58
C LEU A 449 -3.39 -20.76 -18.97
N VAL A 450 -3.10 -20.00 -20.04
CA VAL A 450 -2.96 -20.54 -21.41
C VAL A 450 -1.78 -21.50 -21.49
N GLN A 451 -0.60 -21.12 -20.97
CA GLN A 451 0.59 -21.98 -20.99
C GLN A 451 0.38 -23.27 -20.20
N SER A 452 -0.38 -23.19 -19.12
CA SER A 452 -0.72 -24.34 -18.26
C SER A 452 -1.92 -25.15 -18.77
N GLN A 453 -2.57 -24.72 -19.85
CA GLN A 453 -3.77 -25.34 -20.45
C GLN A 453 -4.96 -25.47 -19.48
N GLU A 454 -5.09 -24.55 -18.53
CA GLU A 454 -6.14 -24.52 -17.50
C GLU A 454 -7.39 -23.78 -18.02
N TRP A 455 -8.07 -24.37 -19.01
CA TRP A 455 -9.12 -23.69 -19.79
C TRP A 455 -10.33 -23.22 -18.98
N ASP A 456 -10.78 -24.00 -17.99
CA ASP A 456 -11.93 -23.63 -17.16
C ASP A 456 -11.62 -22.42 -16.26
N ILE A 457 -10.41 -22.38 -15.71
CA ILE A 457 -9.93 -21.28 -14.88
C ILE A 457 -9.71 -20.05 -15.75
N LEU A 458 -9.11 -20.22 -16.94
CA LEU A 458 -8.94 -19.16 -17.93
C LEU A 458 -10.27 -18.50 -18.30
N ALA A 459 -11.29 -19.30 -18.61
CA ALA A 459 -12.62 -18.80 -18.95
C ALA A 459 -13.27 -18.06 -17.76
N ALA A 460 -13.11 -18.56 -16.53
CA ALA A 460 -13.66 -17.94 -15.34
C ALA A 460 -13.00 -16.59 -15.02
N GLN A 461 -11.67 -16.50 -15.14
CA GLN A 461 -10.93 -15.25 -14.92
C GLN A 461 -11.20 -14.24 -16.02
N ALA A 462 -11.15 -14.67 -17.29
CA ALA A 462 -11.41 -13.80 -18.43
C ALA A 462 -12.81 -13.13 -18.35
N ARG A 463 -13.84 -13.87 -17.92
CA ARG A 463 -15.20 -13.32 -17.74
C ARG A 463 -15.27 -12.16 -16.75
N ARG A 464 -14.47 -12.18 -15.68
CA ARG A 464 -14.46 -11.12 -14.66
C ARG A 464 -13.96 -9.78 -15.20
N HIS A 465 -13.25 -9.82 -16.33
CA HIS A 465 -12.62 -8.66 -16.93
C HIS A 465 -13.30 -8.18 -18.23
N LEU A 466 -14.42 -8.80 -18.63
CA LEU A 466 -15.23 -8.34 -19.78
C LEU A 466 -15.89 -6.98 -19.54
N GLU A 467 -16.08 -6.58 -18.28
CA GLU A 467 -16.64 -5.28 -17.88
C GLU A 467 -15.56 -4.33 -17.32
N SER A 468 -14.28 -4.61 -17.59
CA SER A 468 -13.18 -3.75 -17.18
C SER A 468 -13.34 -2.33 -17.74
N GLN A 469 -13.01 -1.32 -16.93
CA GLN A 469 -12.95 0.09 -17.36
C GLN A 469 -11.77 0.36 -18.31
N ASP A 470 -10.75 -0.51 -18.29
CA ASP A 470 -9.66 -0.48 -19.27
C ASP A 470 -10.02 -1.30 -20.51
N THR A 471 -10.15 -0.61 -21.64
CA THR A 471 -10.49 -1.18 -22.95
C THR A 471 -9.46 -2.20 -23.44
N ALA A 472 -8.17 -2.01 -23.15
CA ALA A 472 -7.13 -2.96 -23.58
C ALA A 472 -7.26 -4.29 -22.83
N THR A 473 -7.44 -4.24 -21.50
CA THR A 473 -7.73 -5.41 -20.67
C THR A 473 -9.04 -6.09 -21.08
N GLN A 474 -10.09 -5.32 -21.40
CA GLN A 474 -11.36 -5.86 -21.86
C GLN A 474 -11.22 -6.68 -23.16
N ILE A 475 -10.53 -6.11 -24.16
CA ILE A 475 -10.28 -6.78 -25.45
C ILE A 475 -9.45 -8.05 -25.25
N TYR A 476 -8.37 -7.96 -24.46
CA TYR A 476 -7.52 -9.09 -24.17
C TYR A 476 -8.26 -10.21 -23.41
N ALA A 477 -9.07 -9.85 -22.41
CA ALA A 477 -9.91 -10.80 -21.69
C ALA A 477 -10.95 -11.47 -22.60
N ARG A 478 -11.59 -10.71 -23.50
CA ARG A 478 -12.52 -11.29 -24.48
C ARG A 478 -11.82 -12.29 -25.41
N ARG A 479 -10.63 -11.97 -25.89
CA ARG A 479 -9.79 -12.89 -26.68
C ARG A 479 -9.47 -14.17 -25.90
N MET A 480 -9.00 -14.04 -24.67
CA MET A 480 -8.67 -15.19 -23.82
C MET A 480 -9.89 -16.04 -23.48
N LEU A 481 -11.06 -15.43 -23.30
CA LEU A 481 -12.32 -16.16 -23.13
C LEU A 481 -12.68 -16.96 -24.39
N ALA A 482 -12.62 -16.32 -25.57
CA ALA A 482 -12.88 -17.00 -26.83
C ALA A 482 -11.93 -18.20 -27.03
N PHE A 483 -10.65 -18.00 -26.72
CA PHE A 483 -9.63 -19.04 -26.80
C PHE A 483 -9.89 -20.20 -25.83
N ALA A 484 -10.23 -19.91 -24.57
CA ALA A 484 -10.57 -20.93 -23.58
C ALA A 484 -11.79 -21.77 -24.01
N LEU A 485 -12.85 -21.10 -24.45
CA LEU A 485 -14.11 -21.74 -24.86
C LEU A 485 -13.94 -22.58 -26.14
N ALA A 486 -13.01 -22.19 -27.04
CA ALA A 486 -12.69 -22.96 -28.23
C ALA A 486 -12.09 -24.34 -27.92
N HIS A 487 -11.41 -24.47 -26.76
CA HIS A 487 -10.82 -25.72 -26.28
C HIS A 487 -11.78 -26.57 -25.43
N SER A 488 -13.03 -26.12 -25.22
CA SER A 488 -14.04 -26.88 -24.49
C SER A 488 -14.51 -28.11 -25.29
N THR A 489 -14.79 -29.20 -24.57
CA THR A 489 -15.43 -30.40 -25.14
C THR A 489 -16.92 -30.18 -25.44
N GLU A 490 -17.54 -29.16 -24.85
CA GLU A 490 -18.95 -28.84 -25.02
C GLU A 490 -19.18 -28.02 -26.30
N GLU A 491 -20.04 -28.51 -27.20
CA GLU A 491 -20.38 -27.83 -28.46
C GLU A 491 -20.95 -26.43 -28.23
N ARG A 492 -21.76 -26.25 -27.17
CA ARG A 492 -22.35 -24.95 -26.80
C ARG A 492 -21.31 -23.89 -26.44
N ASP A 493 -20.17 -24.29 -25.89
CA ASP A 493 -19.10 -23.36 -25.52
C ASP A 493 -18.24 -23.01 -26.73
N ARG A 494 -18.01 -23.96 -27.64
CA ARG A 494 -17.40 -23.67 -28.95
C ARG A 494 -18.25 -22.72 -29.80
N ASP A 495 -19.58 -22.83 -29.75
CA ASP A 495 -20.47 -21.83 -30.38
C ASP A 495 -20.39 -20.44 -29.72
N LYS A 496 -20.12 -20.36 -28.42
CA LYS A 496 -19.86 -19.07 -27.75
C LYS A 496 -18.51 -18.51 -28.17
N ALA A 497 -17.47 -19.34 -28.26
CA ALA A 497 -16.16 -18.92 -28.74
C ALA A 497 -16.23 -18.27 -30.12
N ILE A 498 -17.01 -18.86 -31.04
CA ILE A 498 -17.27 -18.28 -32.36
C ILE A 498 -17.86 -16.87 -32.25
N ARG A 499 -18.91 -16.69 -31.44
CA ARG A 499 -19.54 -15.37 -31.25
C ARG A 499 -18.58 -14.33 -30.66
N GLU A 500 -17.73 -14.71 -29.72
CA GLU A 500 -16.75 -13.79 -29.14
C GLU A 500 -15.68 -13.37 -30.16
N TYR A 501 -15.19 -14.30 -30.99
CA TYR A 501 -14.28 -13.97 -32.10
C TYR A 501 -14.95 -13.11 -33.16
N GLU A 502 -16.18 -13.44 -33.58
CA GLU A 502 -16.97 -12.63 -34.53
C GLU A 502 -17.19 -11.21 -34.00
N THR A 503 -17.42 -11.06 -32.70
CA THR A 503 -17.57 -9.74 -32.05
C THR A 503 -16.26 -8.96 -32.11
N LEU A 504 -15.12 -9.57 -31.78
CA LEU A 504 -13.80 -8.93 -31.89
C LEU A 504 -13.51 -8.46 -33.32
N ILE A 505 -13.89 -9.26 -34.32
CA ILE A 505 -13.71 -8.94 -35.74
C ILE A 505 -14.64 -7.80 -36.16
N HIS A 506 -15.92 -7.89 -35.82
CA HIS A 506 -16.93 -6.88 -36.17
C HIS A 506 -16.61 -5.51 -35.57
N ASP A 507 -16.12 -5.49 -34.33
CA ASP A 507 -15.74 -4.26 -33.62
C ASP A 507 -14.39 -3.68 -34.09
N GLY A 508 -13.70 -4.34 -35.03
CA GLY A 508 -12.39 -3.91 -35.54
C GLY A 508 -11.25 -4.05 -34.51
N GLN A 509 -11.41 -4.94 -33.54
CA GLN A 509 -10.50 -5.15 -32.39
C GLN A 509 -9.70 -6.45 -32.48
N ALA A 510 -10.00 -7.29 -33.48
CA ALA A 510 -9.35 -8.57 -33.68
C ALA A 510 -7.88 -8.42 -34.14
N ALA A 511 -7.01 -9.22 -33.55
CA ALA A 511 -5.65 -9.41 -34.02
C ALA A 511 -5.60 -10.50 -35.12
N PRO A 512 -4.50 -10.60 -35.88
CA PRO A 512 -4.37 -11.64 -36.92
C PRO A 512 -4.57 -13.08 -36.38
N GLU A 513 -4.16 -13.34 -35.14
CA GLU A 513 -4.29 -14.64 -34.48
C GLU A 513 -5.76 -15.00 -34.19
N ASP A 514 -6.63 -14.01 -33.96
CA ASP A 514 -8.06 -14.23 -33.69
C ASP A 514 -8.77 -14.79 -34.91
N HIS A 515 -8.46 -14.24 -36.10
CA HIS A 515 -8.99 -14.71 -37.37
C HIS A 515 -8.56 -16.15 -37.66
N SER A 516 -7.29 -16.46 -37.38
CA SER A 516 -6.71 -17.79 -37.56
C SER A 516 -7.34 -18.80 -36.60
N SER A 517 -7.56 -18.39 -35.34
CA SER A 517 -8.21 -19.20 -34.31
C SER A 517 -9.68 -19.48 -34.63
N LEU A 518 -10.43 -18.48 -35.11
CA LEU A 518 -11.81 -18.64 -35.57
C LEU A 518 -11.90 -19.60 -36.77
N ALA A 519 -11.06 -19.40 -37.79
CA ALA A 519 -11.05 -20.27 -38.97
C ALA A 519 -10.72 -21.73 -38.60
N THR A 520 -9.77 -21.95 -37.69
CA THR A 520 -9.40 -23.27 -37.17
C THR A 520 -10.54 -23.92 -36.39
N LEU A 521 -11.24 -23.14 -35.57
CA LEU A 521 -12.39 -23.62 -34.80
C LEU A 521 -13.55 -24.04 -35.71
N LEU A 522 -13.90 -23.21 -36.71
CA LEU A 522 -14.95 -23.50 -37.69
C LEU A 522 -14.61 -24.75 -38.52
N LEU A 523 -13.34 -24.89 -38.92
CA LEU A 523 -12.81 -26.08 -39.58
C LEU A 523 -13.00 -27.34 -38.72
N GLY A 524 -12.63 -27.27 -37.44
CA GLY A 524 -12.79 -28.38 -36.49
C GLY A 524 -14.24 -28.79 -36.23
N LEU A 525 -15.19 -27.88 -36.47
CA LEU A 525 -16.64 -28.13 -36.40
C LEU A 525 -17.25 -28.58 -37.74
N GLY A 526 -16.47 -28.65 -38.82
CA GLY A 526 -16.97 -28.97 -40.16
C GLY A 526 -17.80 -27.86 -40.81
N ARG A 527 -17.73 -26.63 -40.31
CA ARG A 527 -18.42 -25.44 -40.86
C ARG A 527 -17.58 -24.80 -41.98
N TYR A 528 -17.29 -25.58 -43.01
CA TYR A 528 -16.28 -25.23 -44.02
C TYR A 528 -16.58 -23.93 -44.77
N ASN A 529 -17.83 -23.70 -45.18
CA ASN A 529 -18.20 -22.48 -45.92
C ASN A 529 -17.95 -21.21 -45.09
N GLU A 530 -18.13 -21.27 -43.77
CA GLU A 530 -17.91 -20.14 -42.89
C GLU A 530 -16.42 -19.93 -42.64
N ALA A 531 -15.65 -21.01 -42.48
CA ALA A 531 -14.20 -20.95 -42.42
C ALA A 531 -13.58 -20.35 -43.70
N GLN A 532 -14.12 -20.70 -44.88
CA GLN A 532 -13.71 -20.13 -46.16
C GLN A 532 -13.89 -18.61 -46.20
N THR A 533 -15.05 -18.11 -45.76
CA THR A 533 -15.35 -16.67 -45.70
C THR A 533 -14.38 -15.96 -44.76
N VAL A 534 -14.20 -16.46 -43.53
CA VAL A 534 -13.29 -15.86 -42.54
C VAL A 534 -11.86 -15.75 -43.07
N VAL A 535 -11.36 -16.80 -43.76
CA VAL A 535 -10.01 -16.79 -44.33
C VAL A 535 -9.87 -15.73 -45.43
N LEU A 536 -10.83 -15.63 -46.35
CA LEU A 536 -10.76 -14.65 -47.45
C LEU A 536 -10.88 -13.21 -46.94
N ASP A 537 -11.81 -12.96 -46.01
CA ASP A 537 -12.03 -11.63 -45.43
C ASP A 537 -10.82 -11.18 -44.60
N ALA A 538 -10.18 -12.09 -43.87
CA ALA A 538 -8.99 -11.79 -43.09
C ALA A 538 -7.78 -11.51 -43.99
N ILE A 539 -7.56 -12.26 -45.08
CA ILE A 539 -6.45 -12.02 -46.02
C ILE A 539 -6.49 -10.59 -46.59
N ALA A 540 -7.69 -10.05 -46.83
CA ALA A 540 -7.85 -8.69 -47.33
C ALA A 540 -7.40 -7.61 -46.33
N THR A 541 -7.37 -7.91 -45.02
CA THR A 541 -7.27 -6.91 -43.95
C THR A 541 -6.05 -7.05 -43.05
N ILE A 542 -5.48 -8.26 -42.89
CA ILE A 542 -4.37 -8.50 -41.95
C ILE A 542 -2.97 -8.24 -42.56
N PRO A 543 -1.93 -7.98 -41.74
CA PRO A 543 -0.55 -7.78 -42.20
C PRO A 543 0.05 -8.96 -42.98
N LEU A 544 0.99 -8.67 -43.90
CA LEU A 544 1.58 -9.66 -44.82
C LEU A 544 2.33 -10.81 -44.11
N ASP A 545 3.03 -10.50 -43.01
CA ASP A 545 3.78 -11.48 -42.22
C ASP A 545 2.88 -12.57 -41.59
N SER A 546 1.60 -12.25 -41.40
CA SER A 546 0.59 -13.09 -40.79
C SER A 546 -0.23 -13.90 -41.81
N LEU A 547 -0.12 -13.60 -43.11
CA LEU A 547 -0.89 -14.26 -44.17
C LEU A 547 -0.56 -15.75 -44.34
N LYS A 548 0.68 -16.14 -44.04
CA LYS A 548 1.12 -17.54 -44.20
C LYS A 548 0.25 -18.50 -43.41
N ASN A 549 -0.11 -18.15 -42.17
CA ASN A 549 -0.91 -19.00 -41.31
C ASN A 549 -2.34 -19.19 -41.86
N LEU A 550 -2.96 -18.10 -42.32
CA LEU A 550 -4.28 -18.16 -42.97
C LEU A 550 -4.26 -18.93 -44.29
N TYR A 551 -3.20 -18.78 -45.08
CA TYR A 551 -3.02 -19.56 -46.30
C TYR A 551 -2.93 -21.06 -46.02
N ASP A 552 -2.14 -21.45 -45.01
CA ASP A 552 -2.00 -22.85 -44.61
C ASP A 552 -3.35 -23.42 -44.14
N ILE A 553 -4.11 -22.69 -43.33
CA ILE A 553 -5.48 -23.05 -42.93
C ILE A 553 -6.40 -23.20 -44.17
N GLY A 554 -6.31 -22.25 -45.11
CA GLY A 554 -7.04 -22.30 -46.38
C GLY A 554 -6.71 -23.54 -47.22
N GLN A 555 -5.45 -23.94 -47.29
CA GLN A 555 -5.03 -25.16 -47.98
C GLN A 555 -5.56 -26.42 -47.28
N VAL A 556 -5.64 -26.43 -45.95
CA VAL A 556 -6.27 -27.54 -45.21
C VAL A 556 -7.76 -27.63 -45.54
N ILE A 557 -8.49 -26.50 -45.57
CA ILE A 557 -9.90 -26.47 -45.97
C ILE A 557 -10.07 -27.05 -47.38
N VAL A 558 -9.25 -26.60 -48.34
CA VAL A 558 -9.27 -27.11 -49.73
C VAL A 558 -9.00 -28.62 -49.77
N GLY A 559 -8.04 -29.11 -48.99
CA GLY A 559 -7.72 -30.53 -48.89
C GLY A 559 -8.89 -31.37 -48.37
N GLN A 560 -9.67 -30.84 -47.43
CA GLN A 560 -10.81 -31.53 -46.82
C GLN A 560 -12.10 -31.45 -47.64
N THR A 561 -12.35 -30.33 -48.34
CA THR A 561 -13.58 -30.12 -49.11
C THR A 561 -13.46 -30.46 -50.59
N GLY A 562 -12.25 -30.41 -51.16
CA GLY A 562 -12.02 -30.54 -52.60
C GLY A 562 -12.51 -29.33 -53.42
N ASP A 563 -12.82 -28.19 -52.77
CA ASP A 563 -13.37 -27.01 -53.41
C ASP A 563 -12.34 -26.28 -54.28
N ARG A 564 -12.44 -26.50 -55.60
CA ARG A 564 -11.58 -25.87 -56.61
C ARG A 564 -11.87 -24.38 -56.80
N GLY A 565 -13.10 -23.93 -56.52
CA GLY A 565 -13.47 -22.52 -56.61
C GLY A 565 -12.82 -21.72 -55.49
N PHE A 566 -12.93 -22.21 -54.26
CA PHE A 566 -12.24 -21.63 -53.11
C PHE A 566 -10.72 -21.62 -53.26
N ARG A 567 -10.10 -22.72 -53.74
CA ARG A 567 -8.64 -22.75 -54.02
C ARG A 567 -8.22 -21.59 -54.93
N LYS A 568 -8.94 -21.39 -56.03
CA LYS A 568 -8.63 -20.32 -56.98
C LYS A 568 -8.77 -18.93 -56.31
N ASN A 569 -9.83 -18.72 -55.53
CA ASN A 569 -10.06 -17.46 -54.82
C ASN A 569 -8.96 -17.19 -53.78
N LEU A 570 -8.54 -18.22 -53.04
CA LEU A 570 -7.46 -18.14 -52.06
C LEU A 570 -6.11 -17.77 -52.70
N GLU A 571 -5.74 -18.45 -53.78
CA GLU A 571 -4.51 -18.15 -54.54
C GLU A 571 -4.54 -16.74 -55.14
N THR A 572 -5.70 -16.31 -55.63
CA THR A 572 -5.90 -14.95 -56.19
C THR A 572 -5.79 -13.89 -55.11
N ALA A 573 -6.46 -14.05 -53.96
CA ALA A 573 -6.44 -13.08 -52.87
C ALA A 573 -5.04 -12.87 -52.28
N ILE A 574 -4.24 -13.94 -52.18
CA ILE A 574 -2.84 -13.84 -51.74
C ILE A 574 -1.99 -13.12 -52.80
N ALA A 575 -2.12 -13.49 -54.08
CA ALA A 575 -1.36 -12.86 -55.15
C ALA A 575 -1.66 -11.34 -55.25
N GLU A 576 -2.92 -10.95 -55.17
CA GLU A 576 -3.34 -9.54 -55.17
C GLU A 576 -2.75 -8.76 -53.98
N ARG A 577 -2.71 -9.36 -52.78
CA ARG A 577 -2.08 -8.73 -51.61
C ARG A 577 -0.56 -8.61 -51.72
N MET A 578 0.09 -9.54 -52.41
CA MET A 578 1.55 -9.53 -52.64
C MET A 578 1.98 -8.59 -53.78
N ASP A 579 1.11 -8.30 -54.74
CA ASP A 579 1.38 -7.40 -55.89
C ASP A 579 1.09 -5.91 -55.58
N HIS A 580 0.37 -5.60 -54.49
CA HIS A 580 -0.07 -4.25 -54.12
C HIS A 580 0.87 -3.47 -53.17
N GLU A 581 1.99 -4.06 -52.75
CA GLU A 581 3.13 -3.41 -52.06
C GLU A 581 4.40 -3.52 -52.92
#